data_AF-A0A969L361-F1
#
_entry.id   AF-A0A969L361-F1
#
_cell.length_a   1.000
_cell.length_b   1.000
_cell.length_c   1.000
_cell.angle_alpha   90.00
_cell.angle_beta   90.00
_cell.angle_gamma   90.00
#
_symmetry.space_group_name_H-M   'P 1'
#
loop_
_entity.id
_entity.type
_entity.pdbx_description
1 polymer ?
#
loop_
_entity_poly.entity_id
_entity_poly.type
_entity_poly.pdbx_seq_one_letter_code
_entity_poly.pdbx_strand_id
1 'polypeptide(L)'
;MAELSTADGTIITIDSVAVQLVADPPGYTITIDDPAPYASISSPVEVRGKTGNKPYESNLNYRIINAAGQQLSQGVFQVVGEAGQVNGFGGFVQFVVKEDGPGRVEVYDLKPEDGSTFAIGSVNVWLTKPR
;
A
#
# COMPACT_ATOMS: atom_id res chain seq x y z
N MET A 1 -35.89 11.90 -9.09
CA MET A 1 -35.77 12.92 -10.14
C MET A 1 -34.48 13.66 -9.86
N ALA A 2 -33.57 13.68 -10.84
CA ALA A 2 -32.24 14.27 -10.71
C ALA A 2 -32.30 15.79 -10.90
N GLU A 3 -31.46 16.53 -10.20
CA GLU A 3 -31.02 17.85 -10.62
C GLU A 3 -29.54 18.02 -10.25
N LEU A 4 -28.72 18.15 -11.29
CA LEU A 4 -27.29 18.41 -11.23
C LEU A 4 -27.11 19.94 -11.18
N SER A 5 -26.50 20.47 -10.11
CA SER A 5 -26.11 21.88 -10.05
C SER A 5 -24.61 22.01 -10.37
N THR A 6 -24.32 22.54 -11.56
CA THR A 6 -22.97 22.86 -12.04
C THR A 6 -22.57 24.26 -11.56
N ALA A 7 -22.27 24.39 -10.28
CA ALA A 7 -21.62 25.58 -9.73
C ALA A 7 -20.99 25.18 -8.38
N ASP A 8 -19.72 25.56 -8.17
CA ASP A 8 -19.12 25.62 -6.83
C ASP A 8 -18.72 24.31 -6.12
N GLY A 9 -18.23 23.30 -6.86
CA GLY A 9 -17.34 22.27 -6.29
C GLY A 9 -17.88 21.48 -5.09
N THR A 10 -19.19 21.44 -4.90
CA THR A 10 -19.82 20.82 -3.73
C THR A 10 -19.96 19.32 -3.99
N ILE A 11 -19.15 18.55 -3.26
CA ILE A 11 -19.27 17.09 -3.20
C ILE A 11 -20.54 16.75 -2.42
N ILE A 12 -21.60 16.39 -3.14
CA ILE A 12 -22.86 15.90 -2.60
C ILE A 12 -22.70 14.41 -2.26
N THR A 13 -22.20 14.17 -1.04
CA THR A 13 -22.12 12.87 -0.35
C THR A 13 -20.94 11.98 -0.75
N ILE A 14 -19.83 12.14 -0.03
CA ILE A 14 -18.92 11.02 0.24
C ILE A 14 -19.37 10.41 1.55
N ASP A 15 -19.71 9.11 1.54
CA ASP A 15 -19.71 8.32 2.77
C ASP A 15 -18.29 8.42 3.32
N SER A 16 -18.12 9.29 4.32
CA SER A 16 -16.82 9.70 4.80
C SER A 16 -16.30 8.58 5.67
N VAL A 17 -15.65 7.59 5.06
CA VAL A 17 -14.77 6.70 5.83
C VAL A 17 -13.72 7.61 6.42
N ALA A 18 -13.73 7.74 7.75
CA ALA A 18 -12.71 8.46 8.48
C ALA A 18 -11.36 7.77 8.21
N VAL A 19 -10.64 8.24 7.20
CA VAL A 19 -9.22 7.90 7.03
C VAL A 19 -8.51 8.67 8.13
N GLN A 20 -8.28 8.00 9.26
CA GLN A 20 -7.41 8.53 10.29
C GLN A 20 -6.01 8.65 9.65
N LEU A 21 -5.65 9.87 9.25
CA LEU A 21 -4.29 10.21 8.87
C LEU A 21 -3.46 10.20 10.17
N VAL A 22 -3.13 9.01 10.67
CA VAL A 22 -2.04 8.85 11.62
C VAL A 22 -0.80 9.27 10.88
N ALA A 23 -0.32 10.48 11.16
CA ALA A 23 1.01 10.88 10.71
C ALA A 23 1.98 9.81 11.21
N ASP A 24 2.78 9.25 10.31
CA ASP A 24 3.77 8.24 10.69
C ASP A 24 4.61 8.82 11.84
N PRO A 25 4.84 8.06 12.92
CA PRO A 25 5.69 8.52 14.01
C PRO A 25 7.04 8.96 13.43
N PRO A 26 7.62 10.08 13.91
CA PRO A 26 8.80 10.68 13.31
C PRO A 26 9.94 9.64 13.21
N GLY A 27 10.36 9.35 11.97
CA GLY A 27 11.43 8.39 11.65
C GLY A 27 10.99 7.05 11.05
N TYR A 28 9.71 6.71 11.06
CA TYR A 28 9.20 5.45 10.52
C TYR A 28 8.36 5.66 9.27
N THR A 29 9.00 6.18 8.22
CA THR A 29 8.37 6.33 6.91
C THR A 29 8.64 5.08 6.08
N ILE A 30 7.59 4.45 5.54
CA ILE A 30 7.69 3.38 4.54
C ILE A 30 7.42 4.00 3.18
N THR A 31 8.43 3.99 2.30
CA THR A 31 8.32 4.48 0.94
C THR A 31 8.40 3.30 -0.02
N ILE A 32 7.44 3.21 -0.95
CA ILE A 32 7.46 2.25 -2.04
C ILE A 32 8.05 2.97 -3.26
N ASP A 33 9.23 2.54 -3.71
CA ASP A 33 9.91 3.08 -4.89
C ASP A 33 9.38 2.42 -6.17
N ASP A 34 9.02 1.13 -6.09
CA ASP A 34 8.55 0.32 -7.20
C ASP A 34 7.46 -0.65 -6.71
N PRO A 35 6.31 -0.78 -7.39
CA PRO A 35 5.92 -0.08 -8.61
C PRO A 35 5.68 1.42 -8.39
N ALA A 36 5.89 2.21 -9.45
CA ALA A 36 5.57 3.64 -9.44
C ALA A 36 4.05 3.87 -9.28
N PRO A 37 3.63 5.03 -8.74
CA PRO A 37 2.22 5.40 -8.65
C PRO A 37 1.54 5.31 -10.03
N TYR A 38 0.40 4.62 -10.06
CA TYR A 38 -0.44 4.34 -11.22
C TYR A 38 0.21 3.46 -12.30
N ALA A 39 1.33 2.80 -11.99
CA ALA A 39 1.94 1.86 -12.93
C ALA A 39 1.03 0.65 -13.18
N SER A 40 1.03 0.16 -14.41
CA SER A 40 0.38 -1.10 -14.78
C SER A 40 1.25 -2.28 -14.34
N ILE A 41 0.73 -3.09 -13.43
CA ILE A 41 1.42 -4.25 -12.88
C ILE A 41 0.71 -5.55 -13.26
N SER A 42 1.49 -6.58 -13.59
CA SER A 42 1.04 -7.95 -13.82
C SER A 42 1.71 -8.89 -12.82
N SER A 43 1.15 -10.08 -12.61
CA SER A 43 1.74 -11.07 -11.72
C SER A 43 2.83 -11.90 -12.43
N PRO A 44 4.02 -12.10 -11.82
CA PRO A 44 4.50 -11.48 -10.58
C PRO A 44 4.92 -10.01 -10.76
N VAL A 45 4.72 -9.19 -9.73
CA VAL A 45 5.19 -7.79 -9.67
C VAL A 45 6.40 -7.67 -8.76
N GLU A 46 7.41 -6.92 -9.16
CA GLU A 46 8.50 -6.52 -8.27
C GLU A 46 8.00 -5.38 -7.39
N VAL A 47 8.02 -5.57 -6.07
CA VAL A 47 7.76 -4.51 -5.10
C VAL A 47 9.07 -4.21 -4.39
N ARG A 48 9.47 -2.95 -4.39
CA ARG A 48 10.68 -2.47 -3.71
C ARG A 48 10.42 -1.13 -3.06
N GLY A 49 11.13 -0.91 -1.97
CA GLY A 49 11.05 0.34 -1.27
C GLY A 49 12.06 0.44 -0.15
N LYS A 50 11.88 1.47 0.66
CA LYS A 50 12.76 1.82 1.76
C LYS A 50 11.95 2.12 3.00
N THR A 51 12.53 1.81 4.15
CA THR A 51 12.01 2.21 5.45
C THR A 51 13.04 3.04 6.20
N GLY A 52 12.59 4.13 6.81
CA GLY A 52 13.45 5.05 7.57
C GLY A 52 14.02 4.43 8.84
N ASN A 53 13.32 3.45 9.42
CA ASN A 53 13.75 2.69 10.60
C ASN A 53 13.57 1.19 10.37
N LYS A 54 14.35 0.39 11.09
CA LYS A 54 14.25 -1.07 11.05
C LYS A 54 12.95 -1.51 11.73
N PRO A 55 12.04 -2.21 11.03
CA PRO A 55 10.78 -2.68 11.61
C PRO A 55 11.03 -3.79 12.63
N TYR A 56 10.01 -4.11 13.41
CA TYR A 56 10.07 -5.23 14.35
C TYR A 56 10.41 -6.52 13.60
N GLU A 57 11.33 -7.32 14.15
CA GLU A 57 11.87 -8.55 13.53
C GLU A 57 12.51 -8.39 12.13
N SER A 58 12.70 -7.16 11.63
CA SER A 58 13.14 -6.91 10.25
C SER A 58 12.13 -7.38 9.18
N ASN A 59 10.84 -7.45 9.51
CA ASN A 59 9.80 -7.88 8.59
C ASN A 59 8.77 -6.76 8.37
N LEU A 60 8.42 -6.50 7.12
CA LEU A 60 7.27 -5.65 6.77
C LEU A 60 6.18 -6.51 6.19
N ASN A 61 4.95 -6.30 6.61
CA ASN A 61 3.81 -6.96 6.01
C ASN A 61 3.45 -6.24 4.70
N TYR A 62 2.98 -6.98 3.71
CA TYR A 62 2.44 -6.39 2.50
C TYR A 62 1.10 -7.01 2.16
N ARG A 63 0.28 -6.24 1.45
CA ARG A 63 -0.93 -6.73 0.79
C ARG A 63 -1.19 -5.99 -0.51
N ILE A 64 -1.81 -6.69 -1.46
CA ILE A 64 -2.31 -6.12 -2.71
C ILE A 64 -3.82 -6.23 -2.67
N ILE A 65 -4.51 -5.10 -2.83
CA ILE A 65 -5.97 -5.02 -2.83
C ILE A 65 -6.47 -4.45 -4.16
N ASN A 66 -7.62 -4.92 -4.65
CA ASN A 66 -8.29 -4.34 -5.80
C ASN A 66 -9.22 -3.18 -5.40
N ALA A 67 -9.81 -2.51 -6.38
CA ALA A 67 -10.77 -1.42 -6.16
C ALA A 67 -12.01 -1.80 -5.33
N ALA A 68 -12.37 -3.09 -5.31
CA ALA A 68 -13.47 -3.61 -4.48
C ALA A 68 -13.03 -3.90 -3.03
N GLY A 69 -11.78 -3.61 -2.67
CA GLY A 69 -11.20 -3.92 -1.35
C GLY A 69 -10.87 -5.39 -1.15
N GLN A 70 -10.93 -6.22 -2.20
CA GLN A 70 -10.56 -7.63 -2.10
C GLN A 70 -9.03 -7.76 -2.10
N GLN A 71 -8.53 -8.50 -1.11
CA GLN A 71 -7.12 -8.85 -1.04
C GLN A 71 -6.77 -9.92 -2.06
N LEU A 72 -5.89 -9.56 -3.00
CA LEU A 72 -5.40 -10.43 -4.06
C LEU A 72 -4.11 -11.16 -3.68
N SER A 73 -3.34 -10.57 -2.77
CA SER A 73 -2.10 -11.14 -2.23
C SER A 73 -1.78 -10.54 -0.87
N GLN A 74 -1.09 -11.30 -0.03
CA GLN A 74 -0.52 -10.83 1.22
C GLN A 74 0.76 -11.61 1.52
N GLY A 75 1.62 -11.05 2.35
CA GLY A 75 2.82 -11.72 2.83
C GLY A 75 3.70 -10.80 3.63
N VAL A 76 4.97 -11.15 3.71
CA VAL A 76 5.99 -10.34 4.38
C VAL A 76 7.18 -10.12 3.46
N PHE A 77 7.74 -8.91 3.50
CA PHE A 77 9.07 -8.62 2.98
C PHE A 77 10.08 -8.65 4.11
N GLN A 78 11.16 -9.38 3.87
CA GLN A 78 12.33 -9.25 4.71
C GLN A 78 13.01 -7.91 4.40
N VAL A 79 13.20 -7.10 5.43
CA VAL A 79 13.94 -5.86 5.38
C VAL A 79 15.42 -6.16 5.53
N VAL A 80 16.20 -5.72 4.56
CA VAL A 80 17.66 -5.88 4.55
C VAL A 80 18.30 -4.52 4.80
N GLY A 81 19.09 -4.45 5.87
CA GLY A 81 19.83 -3.24 6.27
C GLY A 81 20.24 -3.26 7.74
N GLU A 82 21.08 -2.30 8.12
CA GLU A 82 21.53 -2.09 9.50
C GLU A 82 20.66 -1.07 10.22
N ALA A 83 20.45 -1.28 11.53
CA ALA A 83 19.72 -0.34 12.36
C ALA A 83 20.41 1.03 12.35
N GLY A 84 19.66 2.09 12.00
CA GLY A 84 20.21 3.45 11.85
C GLY A 84 20.66 3.81 10.43
N GLN A 85 20.43 2.95 9.43
CA GLN A 85 20.58 3.25 8.01
C GLN A 85 19.23 3.15 7.29
N VAL A 86 19.11 3.72 6.09
CA VAL A 86 17.95 3.50 5.21
C VAL A 86 17.90 2.01 4.85
N ASN A 87 16.88 1.31 5.31
CA ASN A 87 16.76 -0.13 5.07
C ASN A 87 15.92 -0.38 3.82
N GLY A 88 16.40 -1.25 2.94
CA GLY A 88 15.68 -1.65 1.74
C GLY A 88 14.78 -2.85 2.01
N PHE A 89 13.62 -2.88 1.37
CA PHE A 89 12.81 -4.09 1.26
C PHE A 89 12.48 -4.36 -0.20
N GLY A 90 12.33 -5.62 -0.55
CA GLY A 90 11.80 -5.96 -1.86
C GLY A 90 11.72 -7.44 -2.16
N GLY A 91 10.93 -7.75 -3.18
CA GLY A 91 10.73 -9.11 -3.66
C GLY A 91 9.69 -9.17 -4.77
N PHE A 92 9.61 -10.34 -5.40
CA PHE A 92 8.56 -10.63 -6.38
C PHE A 92 7.31 -11.11 -5.68
N VAL A 93 6.22 -10.35 -5.83
CA VAL A 93 4.91 -10.68 -5.29
C VAL A 93 4.05 -11.31 -6.37
N GLN A 94 3.59 -12.52 -6.09
CA GLN A 94 2.55 -13.16 -6.88
C GLN A 94 1.17 -12.68 -6.40
N PHE A 95 0.31 -12.33 -7.34
CA PHE A 95 -1.10 -12.03 -7.07
C PHE A 95 -1.99 -12.62 -8.17
N VAL A 96 -3.26 -12.81 -7.86
CA VAL A 96 -4.26 -13.27 -8.83
C VAL A 96 -5.32 -12.20 -8.97
N VAL A 97 -5.43 -11.62 -10.16
CA VAL A 97 -6.48 -10.65 -10.48
C VAL A 97 -7.37 -11.20 -11.58
N LYS A 98 -8.69 -11.08 -11.41
CA LYS A 98 -9.70 -11.59 -12.36
C LYS A 98 -10.01 -10.59 -13.47
N GLU A 99 -9.92 -9.30 -13.16
CA GLU A 99 -10.29 -8.20 -14.04
C GLU A 99 -9.25 -7.10 -13.96
N ASP A 100 -8.94 -6.49 -15.10
CA ASP A 100 -8.06 -5.32 -15.16
C ASP A 100 -8.72 -4.14 -14.45
N GLY A 101 -7.97 -3.36 -13.69
CA GLY A 101 -8.54 -2.21 -13.00
C GLY A 101 -7.65 -1.61 -11.93
N PRO A 102 -8.15 -0.58 -11.23
CA PRO A 102 -7.40 0.05 -10.16
C PRO A 102 -7.16 -0.90 -8.99
N GLY A 103 -5.97 -0.80 -8.41
CA GLY A 103 -5.57 -1.49 -7.20
C GLY A 103 -4.67 -0.64 -6.33
N ARG A 104 -4.26 -1.23 -5.21
CA ARG A 104 -3.33 -0.62 -4.26
C ARG A 104 -2.39 -1.68 -3.73
N VAL A 105 -1.11 -1.35 -3.71
CA VAL A 105 -0.08 -2.11 -2.99
C VAL A 105 0.16 -1.37 -1.68
N GLU A 106 0.07 -2.10 -0.58
CA GLU A 106 0.27 -1.57 0.76
C GLU A 106 1.36 -2.37 1.45
N VAL A 107 2.29 -1.68 2.09
CA VAL A 107 3.35 -2.23 2.91
C VAL A 107 3.24 -1.58 4.28
N TYR A 108 3.07 -2.37 5.31
CA TYR A 108 2.80 -1.88 6.66
C TYR A 108 3.60 -2.64 7.70
N ASP A 109 3.93 -1.92 8.76
CA ASP A 109 4.54 -2.48 9.96
C ASP A 109 3.49 -2.63 11.06
N LEU A 110 3.64 -3.64 11.91
CA LEU A 110 2.71 -3.93 13.02
C LEU A 110 3.45 -3.80 14.35
N LYS A 111 2.77 -3.23 15.35
CA LYS A 111 3.28 -3.21 16.72
C LYS A 111 3.30 -4.61 17.32
N PRO A 112 4.40 -5.06 17.94
CA PRO A 112 4.41 -6.35 18.64
C PRO A 112 3.49 -6.37 19.85
N GLU A 113 3.19 -5.20 20.42
CA GLU A 113 2.41 -5.05 21.65
C GLU A 113 0.93 -5.39 21.48
N ASP A 114 0.35 -5.08 20.32
CA ASP A 114 -1.10 -5.15 20.08
C ASP A 114 -1.47 -5.58 18.64
N GLY A 115 -0.49 -5.70 17.74
CA GLY A 115 -0.74 -5.98 16.32
C GLY A 115 -1.34 -4.81 15.55
N SER A 116 -1.48 -3.63 16.18
CA SER A 116 -1.91 -2.39 15.54
C SER A 116 -0.89 -1.91 14.49
N THR A 117 -1.37 -1.34 13.38
CA THR A 117 -0.51 -0.77 12.33
C THR A 117 0.34 0.37 12.89
N PHE A 118 1.66 0.22 12.79
CA PHE A 118 2.63 1.20 13.26
C PHE A 118 2.93 2.28 12.20
N ALA A 119 3.17 1.83 10.97
CA ALA A 119 3.44 2.68 9.81
C ALA A 119 2.90 1.98 8.55
N ILE A 120 2.53 2.75 7.53
CA ILE A 120 2.03 2.19 6.26
C ILE A 120 2.48 3.04 5.08
N GLY A 121 3.11 2.38 4.10
CA GLY A 121 3.34 2.91 2.77
C GLY A 121 2.33 2.33 1.80
N SER A 122 1.69 3.17 1.00
CA SER A 122 0.69 2.72 0.02
C SER A 122 0.92 3.37 -1.34
N VAL A 123 0.84 2.57 -2.40
CA VAL A 123 0.91 3.05 -3.78
C VAL A 123 -0.30 2.56 -4.57
N ASN A 124 -0.97 3.48 -5.27
CA ASN A 124 -2.02 3.13 -6.20
C ASN A 124 -1.41 2.58 -7.49
N VAL A 125 -2.00 1.54 -8.05
CA VAL A 125 -1.50 0.84 -9.25
C VAL A 125 -2.66 0.45 -10.16
N TRP A 126 -2.34 0.09 -11.40
CA TRP A 126 -3.29 -0.53 -12.33
C TRP A 126 -3.01 -2.03 -12.41
N LEU A 127 -3.89 -2.84 -11.85
CA LEU A 127 -3.78 -4.30 -11.89
C LEU A 127 -4.16 -4.79 -13.28
N THR A 128 -3.28 -5.60 -13.85
CA THR A 128 -3.49 -6.22 -15.16
C THR A 128 -3.59 -7.72 -14.99
N LYS A 129 -4.63 -8.34 -15.53
CA LYS A 129 -4.79 -9.80 -15.48
C LYS A 129 -3.72 -10.48 -16.33
N PRO A 130 -3.18 -11.64 -15.89
CA PRO A 130 -2.32 -12.43 -16.75
C PRO A 130 -3.10 -12.86 -18.00
N ARG A 131 -2.44 -12.78 -19.16
CA ARG A 131 -2.99 -13.25 -20.44
C ARG A 131 -2.97 -14.76 -20.55
#